data_AF-A0A3D4LL12-F1
#
_entry.id   AF-A0A3D4LL12-F1
#
_cell.length_a   1.000
_cell.length_b   1.000
_cell.length_c   1.000
_cell.angle_alpha   90.00
_cell.angle_beta   90.00
_cell.angle_gamma   90.00
#
_symmetry.space_group_name_H-M   'P 1'
#
loop_
_entity.id
_entity.type
_entity.pdbx_description
1 polymer ?
#
loop_
_entity_poly.entity_id
_entity_poly.type
_entity_poly.pdbx_seq_one_letter_code
_entity_poly.pdbx_strand_id
1 'polypeptide(L)'
;DKSNKSERNNYDVQAIELTEQEVDEAKKMNVTLGKLNLIRKLQEAADSAGDSINPNEWSNESVQDINAKIKEYREILKQKEDNKNSNKNNQSDKDNRYENNYSDRDGNDNNGNNGKANKKH
;
A
#
# COMPACT_ATOMS: atom_id res chain seq x y z
N ASP A 1 -24.10 -9.28 32.96
CA ASP A 1 -23.66 -8.20 32.05
C ASP A 1 -22.79 -8.74 30.93
N LYS A 2 -23.26 -8.67 29.68
CA LYS A 2 -22.44 -8.98 28.50
C LYS A 2 -21.88 -7.66 28.00
N SER A 3 -20.64 -7.35 28.39
CA SER A 3 -19.91 -6.16 27.95
C SER A 3 -19.65 -6.24 26.44
N ASN A 4 -20.44 -5.48 25.68
CA ASN A 4 -20.30 -5.31 24.24
C ASN A 4 -19.06 -4.44 23.98
N LYS A 5 -17.89 -5.08 23.85
CA LYS A 5 -16.62 -4.40 23.58
C LYS A 5 -16.62 -3.99 22.11
N SER A 6 -16.92 -2.73 21.83
CA SER A 6 -16.80 -2.18 20.48
C SER A 6 -15.33 -2.23 20.06
N GLU A 7 -15.03 -3.12 19.12
CA GLU A 7 -13.72 -3.18 18.47
C GLU A 7 -13.53 -1.88 17.70
N ARG A 8 -12.73 -0.97 18.28
CA ARG A 8 -12.29 0.25 17.58
C ARG A 8 -11.22 -0.19 16.57
N ASN A 9 -11.64 -0.37 15.32
CA ASN A 9 -10.70 -0.52 14.21
C ASN A 9 -9.88 0.77 14.12
N ASN A 10 -8.59 0.68 14.39
CA ASN A 10 -7.65 1.78 14.17
C ASN A 10 -7.40 1.89 12.67
N TYR A 11 -8.01 2.89 12.03
CA TYR A 11 -7.72 3.23 10.64
C TYR A 11 -6.51 4.16 10.62
N ASP A 12 -5.52 3.84 9.79
CA ASP A 12 -4.46 4.79 9.46
C ASP A 12 -5.02 5.82 8.48
N VAL A 13 -5.20 7.05 8.96
CA VAL A 13 -5.77 8.16 8.17
C VAL A 13 -4.64 9.11 7.82
N GLN A 14 -4.20 9.08 6.57
CA GLN A 14 -3.32 10.11 6.04
C GLN A 14 -4.11 11.34 5.60
N ALA A 15 -3.83 12.48 6.24
CA ALA A 15 -4.22 13.78 5.73
C ALA A 15 -3.28 14.17 4.58
N ILE A 16 -3.85 14.49 3.42
CA ILE A 16 -3.12 15.01 2.27
C ILE A 16 -3.45 16.49 2.18
N GLU A 17 -2.43 17.34 2.23
CA GLU A 17 -2.58 18.77 1.97
C GLU A 17 -2.79 18.97 0.47
N LEU A 18 -3.77 19.81 0.13
CA LEU A 18 -4.25 19.98 -1.23
C LEU A 18 -4.06 21.43 -1.66
N THR A 19 -3.52 21.62 -2.85
CA THR A 19 -3.29 22.95 -3.42
C THR A 19 -4.50 23.42 -4.21
N GLU A 20 -4.66 24.74 -4.35
CA GLU A 20 -5.73 25.34 -5.18
C GLU A 20 -5.65 24.86 -6.64
N GLN A 21 -4.43 24.66 -7.16
CA GLN A 21 -4.23 24.16 -8.51
C GLN A 21 -4.84 22.77 -8.71
N GLU A 22 -4.67 21.87 -7.75
CA GLU A 22 -5.24 20.51 -7.83
C GLU A 22 -6.76 20.53 -7.78
N VAL A 23 -7.32 21.44 -6.99
CA VAL A 23 -8.77 21.67 -6.95
C VAL A 23 -9.27 22.17 -8.30
N ASP A 24 -8.56 23.09 -8.94
CA ASP A 24 -8.97 23.62 -10.25
C ASP A 24 -8.80 22.62 -11.38
N GLU A 25 -7.77 21.76 -11.34
CA GLU A 25 -7.63 20.63 -12.25
C GLU A 25 -8.78 19.63 -12.11
N ALA A 26 -9.14 19.28 -10.87
CA ALA A 26 -10.27 18.38 -10.60
C ALA A 26 -11.58 18.95 -11.15
N LYS A 27 -11.81 20.27 -10.97
CA LYS A 27 -12.97 20.98 -11.55
C LYS A 27 -12.96 20.93 -13.08
N LYS A 28 -11.83 21.20 -13.73
CA LYS A 28 -11.70 21.17 -15.20
C LYS A 28 -12.01 19.79 -15.77
N MET A 29 -11.61 18.73 -15.04
CA MET A 29 -11.86 17.34 -15.40
C MET A 29 -13.23 16.82 -14.94
N ASN A 30 -14.04 17.64 -14.26
CA ASN A 30 -15.33 17.27 -13.67
C ASN A 30 -15.25 16.03 -12.76
N VAL A 31 -14.16 15.89 -12.00
CA VAL A 31 -13.95 14.79 -11.04
C VAL A 31 -13.80 15.32 -9.62
N THR A 32 -13.98 14.44 -8.64
CA THR A 32 -13.61 14.75 -7.26
C THR A 32 -12.10 14.72 -7.11
N LEU A 33 -11.58 15.52 -6.17
CA LEU A 33 -10.15 15.60 -5.88
C LEU A 33 -9.55 14.25 -5.49
N GLY A 34 -10.28 13.44 -4.73
CA GLY A 34 -9.89 12.07 -4.41
C GLY A 34 -9.78 11.19 -5.65
N LYS A 35 -10.67 11.36 -6.64
CA LYS A 35 -10.59 10.64 -7.92
C LYS A 35 -9.44 11.13 -8.80
N LEU A 36 -9.19 12.44 -8.83
CA LEU A 36 -8.00 13.00 -9.50
C LEU A 36 -6.71 12.38 -8.95
N ASN A 37 -6.59 12.25 -7.62
CA ASN A 37 -5.44 11.62 -6.99
C ASN A 37 -5.28 10.14 -7.42
N LEU A 38 -6.38 9.40 -7.56
CA LEU A 38 -6.33 8.01 -8.06
C LEU A 38 -5.88 7.95 -9.52
N ILE A 39 -6.35 8.86 -10.37
CA ILE A 39 -5.95 8.92 -11.79
C ILE A 39 -4.45 9.24 -11.90
N ARG A 40 -3.92 10.16 -11.08
CA ARG A 40 -2.47 10.43 -11.02
C ARG A 40 -1.66 9.19 -10.62
N LYS A 41 -2.09 8.47 -9.58
CA LYS A 41 -1.46 7.20 -9.16
C LYS A 41 -1.49 6.14 -10.25
N LEU A 42 -2.52 6.13 -11.08
CA LEU A 42 -2.61 5.25 -12.24
C LEU A 42 -1.59 5.63 -13.31
N GLN A 43 -1.47 6.92 -13.61
CA GLN A 43 -0.48 7.43 -14.57
C GLN A 43 0.95 7.10 -14.12
N GLU A 44 1.29 7.37 -12.85
CA GLU A 44 2.61 7.04 -12.29
C GLU A 44 2.92 5.53 -12.38
N ALA A 45 1.92 4.67 -12.13
CA ALA A 45 2.09 3.23 -12.22
C ALA A 45 2.27 2.77 -13.67
N ALA A 46 1.53 3.35 -14.62
CA ALA A 46 1.68 3.08 -16.05
C ALA A 46 3.07 3.51 -16.55
N ASP A 47 3.49 4.75 -16.25
CA ASP A 47 4.79 5.31 -16.63
C ASP A 47 5.93 4.41 -16.11
N SER A 48 5.83 3.98 -14.86
CA SER A 48 6.79 3.06 -14.25
C SER A 48 6.82 1.70 -14.98
N ALA A 49 5.66 1.18 -15.36
CA ALA A 49 5.55 -0.08 -16.11
C ALA A 49 6.03 0.03 -17.56
N GLY A 50 6.30 1.24 -18.05
CA GLY A 50 6.67 1.54 -19.44
C GLY A 50 5.47 1.63 -20.37
N ASP A 51 4.29 1.94 -19.83
CA ASP A 51 3.04 2.16 -20.55
C ASP A 51 2.63 3.64 -20.45
N SER A 52 1.72 4.10 -21.29
CA SER A 52 1.20 5.47 -21.26
C SER A 52 -0.32 5.45 -21.31
N ILE A 53 -0.95 6.15 -20.37
CA ILE A 53 -2.40 6.27 -20.29
C ILE A 53 -2.84 7.72 -20.46
N ASN A 54 -4.04 7.91 -20.99
CA ASN A 54 -4.69 9.22 -21.09
C ASN A 54 -5.55 9.48 -19.84
N PRO A 55 -5.20 10.42 -18.95
CA PRO A 55 -5.95 10.68 -17.72
C PRO A 55 -7.43 11.02 -17.94
N ASN A 56 -7.77 11.62 -19.08
CA ASN A 56 -9.14 12.01 -19.39
C ASN A 56 -10.06 10.83 -19.64
N GLU A 57 -9.55 9.71 -20.17
CA GLU A 57 -10.33 8.48 -20.39
C GLU A 57 -10.78 7.87 -19.06
N TRP A 58 -9.92 7.97 -18.04
CA TRP A 58 -10.19 7.43 -16.70
C TRP A 58 -11.03 8.35 -15.81
N SER A 59 -11.30 9.58 -16.25
CA SER A 59 -12.13 10.54 -15.51
C SER A 59 -13.57 10.06 -15.32
N ASN A 60 -14.09 9.23 -16.25
CA ASN A 60 -15.45 8.68 -16.21
C ASN A 60 -15.49 7.26 -15.62
N GLU A 61 -14.35 6.57 -15.51
CA GLU A 61 -14.27 5.20 -15.02
C GLU A 61 -14.53 5.08 -13.52
N SER A 62 -14.86 3.87 -13.06
CA SER A 62 -15.11 3.64 -11.63
C SER A 62 -13.82 3.67 -10.81
N VAL A 63 -13.94 4.04 -9.53
CA VAL A 63 -12.81 3.97 -8.57
C VAL A 63 -12.27 2.52 -8.44
N GLN A 64 -13.13 1.53 -8.61
CA GLN A 64 -12.74 0.12 -8.54
C GLN A 64 -11.86 -0.24 -9.74
N ASP A 65 -12.23 0.19 -10.94
CA ASP A 65 -11.48 -0.08 -12.17
C ASP A 65 -10.13 0.62 -12.18
N ILE A 66 -10.08 1.89 -11.76
CA ILE A 66 -8.81 2.63 -11.59
C ILE A 66 -7.88 1.89 -10.62
N ASN A 67 -8.38 1.43 -9.47
CA ASN A 67 -7.60 0.68 -8.50
C ASN A 67 -7.16 -0.70 -9.00
N ALA A 68 -8.01 -1.39 -9.78
CA ALA A 68 -7.67 -2.67 -10.39
C ALA A 68 -6.51 -2.49 -11.38
N LYS A 69 -6.58 -1.46 -12.23
CA LYS A 69 -5.52 -1.16 -13.20
C LYS A 69 -4.21 -0.72 -12.54
N ILE A 70 -4.26 0.08 -11.47
CA ILE A 70 -3.08 0.40 -10.65
C ILE A 70 -2.41 -0.88 -10.13
N LYS A 71 -3.19 -1.83 -9.62
CA LYS A 71 -2.65 -3.11 -9.12
C LYS A 71 -1.99 -3.92 -10.23
N GLU A 72 -2.60 -3.97 -11.41
CA GLU A 72 -2.06 -4.66 -12.58
C GLU A 72 -0.67 -4.11 -12.97
N TYR A 73 -0.51 -2.78 -13.08
CA TYR A 73 0.79 -2.18 -13.38
C TYR A 73 1.84 -2.44 -12.29
N ARG A 74 1.45 -2.40 -11.02
CA ARG A 74 2.34 -2.73 -9.89
C ARG A 74 2.78 -4.20 -9.91
N GLU A 75 1.90 -5.11 -10.31
CA GLU A 75 2.21 -6.53 -10.43
C GLU A 75 3.18 -6.79 -11.59
N ILE A 76 2.99 -6.13 -12.74
CA ILE A 76 3.91 -6.19 -13.88
C ILE A 76 5.31 -5.72 -13.47
N LEU A 77 5.40 -4.65 -12.67
CA LEU A 77 6.66 -4.12 -12.16
C LEU A 77 7.38 -5.12 -11.26
N LYS A 78 6.67 -5.74 -10.30
CA LYS A 78 7.22 -6.77 -9.42
C LYS A 78 7.75 -7.96 -10.22
N GLN A 79 6.97 -8.47 -11.17
CA GLN A 79 7.39 -9.59 -12.01
C GLN A 79 8.62 -9.25 -12.87
N LYS A 80 8.75 -8.00 -13.35
CA LYS A 80 9.95 -7.55 -14.07
C LYS A 80 11.19 -7.49 -13.17
N GLU A 81 11.03 -7.13 -11.90
CA GLU A 81 12.10 -7.09 -10.90
C GLU A 81 12.53 -8.50 -10.47
N ASP A 82 11.57 -9.37 -10.17
CA ASP A 82 11.81 -10.76 -9.78
C ASP A 82 12.51 -11.57 -10.90
N ASN A 83 12.13 -11.34 -12.17
CA ASN A 83 12.80 -11.98 -13.31
C ASN A 83 14.24 -11.49 -13.52
N LYS A 84 14.56 -10.23 -13.16
CA LYS A 84 15.95 -9.72 -13.20
C LYS A 84 16.80 -10.29 -12.07
N ASN A 85 16.23 -10.54 -10.89
CA ASN A 85 16.95 -11.13 -9.77
C ASN A 85 17.03 -12.67 -9.80
N SER A 86 16.13 -13.34 -10.52
CA SER A 86 16.10 -14.82 -10.61
C SER A 86 17.25 -15.43 -11.41
N ASN A 87 18.13 -14.64 -12.03
CA ASN A 87 19.38 -15.16 -12.61
C ASN A 87 20.54 -15.25 -11.60
N LYS A 88 20.27 -15.04 -10.31
CA LYS A 88 21.17 -15.36 -9.20
C LYS A 88 20.42 -16.23 -8.18
N ASN A 89 20.73 -17.52 -8.25
CA ASN A 89 20.45 -18.58 -7.27
C ASN A 89 19.11 -19.31 -7.39
N ASN A 90 19.22 -20.50 -7.96
CA ASN A 90 18.41 -21.66 -7.59
C ASN A 90 18.29 -21.77 -6.05
N GLN A 91 17.11 -21.58 -5.50
CA GLN A 91 16.49 -22.59 -4.65
C GLN A 91 15.01 -22.27 -4.46
N SER A 92 14.20 -23.25 -4.86
CA SER A 92 12.81 -23.40 -4.46
C SER A 92 12.67 -23.26 -2.94
N ASP A 93 11.79 -22.37 -2.51
CA ASP A 93 10.91 -22.65 -1.37
C ASP A 93 9.59 -21.91 -1.58
N LYS A 94 8.57 -22.72 -1.90
CA LYS A 94 7.18 -22.38 -1.59
C LYS A 94 7.10 -22.33 -0.07
N ASP A 95 6.88 -21.15 0.52
CA ASP A 95 5.90 -21.02 1.59
C ASP A 95 5.59 -19.58 1.96
N ASN A 96 4.32 -19.40 2.31
CA ASN A 96 3.69 -18.20 2.85
C ASN A 96 4.52 -17.49 3.94
N ARG A 97 4.63 -16.16 3.84
CA ARG A 97 4.02 -15.20 4.79
C ARG A 97 4.30 -13.77 4.34
N TYR A 98 3.22 -13.02 4.17
CA TYR A 98 3.23 -11.57 4.10
C TYR A 98 3.72 -11.03 5.46
N GLU A 99 5.02 -10.84 5.62
CA GLU A 99 5.59 -10.06 6.72
C GLU A 99 5.75 -8.61 6.24
N ASN A 100 4.78 -7.78 6.64
CA ASN A 100 4.90 -6.33 6.54
C ASN A 100 6.00 -5.88 7.51
N ASN A 101 7.22 -5.73 6.99
CA ASN A 101 8.34 -5.13 7.71
C ASN A 101 8.26 -3.59 7.57
N TYR A 102 7.39 -2.96 8.36
CA TYR A 102 7.61 -1.57 8.76
C TYR A 102 8.62 -1.58 9.90
N SER A 103 9.86 -1.24 9.56
CA SER A 103 10.95 -1.06 10.51
C SER A 103 10.84 0.30 11.17
N ASP A 104 9.96 0.43 12.16
CA ASP A 104 10.07 1.51 13.16
C ASP A 104 10.89 0.97 14.34
N ARG A 105 12.21 1.11 14.23
CA ARG A 105 13.09 1.10 15.39
C ARG A 105 12.89 2.41 16.13
N ASP A 106 11.99 2.39 17.12
CA ASP A 106 12.07 3.29 18.26
C ASP A 106 12.28 2.45 19.52
N GLY A 107 13.45 2.63 20.13
CA GLY A 107 13.84 1.94 21.34
C GLY A 107 13.12 2.50 22.56
N ASN A 108 12.79 1.63 23.52
CA ASN A 108 12.86 2.03 24.91
C ASN A 108 13.13 0.82 25.81
N ASP A 109 14.28 0.88 26.46
CA ASP A 109 14.68 0.05 27.58
C ASP A 109 13.61 0.09 28.70
N ASN A 110 13.33 -1.06 29.32
CA ASN A 110 13.17 -1.14 30.78
C ASN A 110 13.14 -2.60 31.27
N ASN A 111 14.34 -3.04 31.66
CA ASN A 111 14.66 -3.70 32.93
C ASN A 111 13.46 -4.05 33.87
N GLY A 112 13.30 -5.35 34.16
CA GLY A 112 12.34 -5.86 35.14
C GLY A 112 12.70 -7.27 35.60
N ASN A 113 13.53 -7.33 36.63
CA ASN A 113 14.23 -8.49 37.18
C ASN A 113 13.33 -9.48 37.98
N ASN A 114 13.83 -10.72 38.10
CA ASN A 114 13.58 -11.75 39.13
C ASN A 114 12.32 -12.65 39.13
N GLY A 115 12.57 -13.98 39.11
CA GLY A 115 12.00 -14.88 40.13
C GLY A 115 11.48 -16.26 39.72
N LYS A 116 12.35 -17.29 39.77
CA LYS A 116 12.12 -18.70 40.18
C LYS A 116 10.89 -19.49 39.65
N ALA A 117 11.14 -20.65 39.04
CA ALA A 117 10.87 -21.98 39.64
C ALA A 117 11.30 -23.16 38.75
N ASN A 118 11.91 -24.17 39.40
CA ASN A 118 12.32 -25.48 38.86
C ASN A 118 11.20 -26.25 38.14
N LYS A 119 11.57 -27.09 37.16
CA LYS A 119 11.16 -28.50 37.19
C LYS A 119 12.07 -29.40 36.34
N LYS A 120 12.52 -30.47 36.99
CA LYS A 120 13.19 -31.66 36.44
C LYS A 120 12.30 -32.34 35.40
N HIS A 121 12.90 -33.01 34.43
CA HIS A 121 12.64 -34.43 34.14
C HIS A 121 13.87 -35.05 33.49
#